data_AF-A0A1L8STK6-F1
#
_entry.id   AF-A0A1L8STK6-F1
#
_cell.length_a   1.000
_cell.length_b   1.000
_cell.length_c   1.000
_cell.angle_alpha   90.00
_cell.angle_beta   90.00
_cell.angle_gamma   90.00
#
_symmetry.space_group_name_H-M   'P 1'
#
loop_
_entity.id
_entity.type
_entity.pdbx_description
1 polymer ?
#
loop_
_entity_poly.entity_id
_entity_poly.type
_entity_poly.pdbx_seq_one_letter_code
_entity_poly.pdbx_strand_id
1 'polypeptide(L)'
;MKKKILGLSLLVTVCLGLAKTVSAEESVTVNDGNEISTSEVVGSETTSTSASQATSQTSEQIISSSNEVESTESTENTENTENTESEEAAPVVESQIDTAEGTMMLPKGRSDLAPSIQLFSAIPTVPVTNTNTPSKSFIDISSHNGNISVANFQKIKSYGITGVVVKLTEATSYINPYAQAQINNAKAAGLKVSAYHYSWFVNDAQAVAEANYFSAAARRFGLDNSTVMVNDIEEPQIAGKGNHTNNSKAFENRLKALGFGNVRHYIGLNWINSGRINAATLGNKNIWVAAYPYNLSTQNFYTQYGAWQWSSQLTFPGISGNFDINADYTGMFSNPAPKPPSNNSIPMYRLYNPNNYEHFYTANLNEKNHLVKIGWGRYEGIAWNAPSTGAPVYRLYNSTLRDHHYTLDWNEVKVLTTKHKWTYEGIAWYSDNNKSVKIHRLFNPGLRSGSHHYTKDQNEVNVLRTRGWKYEGIGWYAK
;
A
#
# COMPACT_ATOMS: atom_id res chain seq x y z
N MET A 1 -67.14 -21.49 28.36
CA MET A 1 -66.74 -20.13 27.91
C MET A 1 -65.26 -19.96 28.26
N LYS A 2 -64.27 -19.55 27.45
CA LYS A 2 -64.02 -19.17 26.04
C LYS A 2 -62.51 -19.50 25.84
N LYS A 3 -62.11 -20.43 24.96
CA LYS A 3 -61.65 -20.30 23.55
C LYS A 3 -60.39 -19.45 23.27
N LYS A 4 -59.38 -20.18 22.73
CA LYS A 4 -58.45 -19.91 21.59
C LYS A 4 -57.35 -18.83 21.82
N ILE A 5 -56.18 -18.81 21.15
CA ILE A 5 -55.87 -19.09 19.73
C ILE A 5 -54.39 -19.55 19.57
N LEU A 6 -54.16 -20.61 18.79
CA LEU A 6 -52.88 -20.99 18.17
C LEU A 6 -52.69 -20.18 16.87
N GLY A 7 -51.51 -19.57 16.68
CA GLY A 7 -51.13 -18.89 15.43
C GLY A 7 -50.28 -19.80 14.54
N LEU A 8 -50.87 -20.25 13.44
CA LEU A 8 -50.26 -21.01 12.34
C LEU A 8 -49.77 -20.01 11.28
N SER A 9 -48.47 -20.02 10.93
CA SER A 9 -47.95 -19.22 9.81
C SER A 9 -47.71 -20.13 8.60
N LEU A 10 -48.48 -19.83 7.54
CA LEU A 10 -48.52 -20.49 6.25
C LEU A 10 -47.58 -19.73 5.29
N LEU A 11 -46.49 -20.35 4.82
CA LEU A 11 -45.60 -19.77 3.82
C LEU A 11 -46.03 -20.23 2.42
N VAL A 12 -46.52 -19.29 1.63
CA VAL A 12 -46.96 -19.49 0.23
C VAL A 12 -45.75 -19.58 -0.68
N THR A 13 -45.66 -20.68 -1.43
CA THR A 13 -44.67 -20.92 -2.49
C THR A 13 -45.20 -20.34 -3.79
N VAL A 14 -44.48 -19.39 -4.40
CA VAL A 14 -44.77 -18.89 -5.75
C VAL A 14 -43.74 -19.50 -6.71
N CYS A 15 -44.20 -20.46 -7.52
CA CYS A 15 -43.49 -20.96 -8.68
C CYS A 15 -43.79 -20.06 -9.89
N LEU A 16 -42.76 -19.43 -10.47
CA LEU A 16 -42.82 -18.96 -11.86
C LEU A 16 -41.87 -19.83 -12.69
N GLY A 17 -42.44 -20.62 -13.60
CA GLY A 17 -41.72 -21.23 -14.70
C GLY A 17 -41.84 -20.35 -15.95
N LEU A 18 -40.74 -20.20 -16.68
CA LEU A 18 -40.76 -19.79 -18.08
C LEU A 18 -39.73 -20.61 -18.87
N ALA A 19 -40.13 -20.92 -20.09
CA ALA A 19 -39.66 -22.02 -20.93
C ALA A 19 -38.36 -21.75 -21.69
N LYS A 20 -37.76 -22.86 -22.16
CA LYS A 20 -36.58 -22.97 -23.03
C LYS A 20 -36.79 -22.29 -24.38
N THR A 21 -35.70 -21.76 -24.94
CA THR A 21 -35.35 -21.98 -26.36
C THR A 21 -33.83 -22.19 -26.48
N VAL A 22 -33.47 -23.29 -27.17
CA VAL A 22 -32.15 -23.60 -27.69
C VAL A 22 -32.24 -23.34 -29.18
N SER A 23 -31.28 -22.62 -29.75
CA SER A 23 -30.90 -22.76 -31.16
C SER A 23 -29.39 -22.87 -31.23
N ALA A 24 -28.95 -24.00 -31.78
CA ALA A 24 -27.64 -24.15 -32.38
C ALA A 24 -27.67 -23.52 -33.77
N GLU A 25 -26.56 -22.94 -34.20
CA GLU A 25 -26.25 -22.86 -35.62
C GLU A 25 -24.73 -22.94 -35.84
N GLU A 26 -24.42 -23.79 -36.80
CA GLU A 26 -23.17 -24.20 -37.42
C GLU A 26 -22.62 -23.01 -38.24
N SER A 27 -21.33 -22.80 -38.47
CA SER A 27 -20.61 -23.52 -39.53
C SER A 27 -19.30 -22.77 -39.92
N VAL A 28 -18.32 -23.57 -40.39
CA VAL A 28 -17.41 -23.30 -41.53
C VAL A 28 -16.14 -22.44 -41.33
N THR A 29 -15.06 -23.17 -40.98
CA THR A 29 -13.82 -23.46 -41.74
C THR A 29 -12.92 -22.38 -42.37
N VAL A 30 -11.60 -22.64 -42.17
CA VAL A 30 -10.46 -22.53 -43.11
C VAL A 30 -9.87 -21.10 -43.24
N ASN A 31 -8.55 -20.85 -43.11
CA ASN A 31 -7.41 -21.56 -43.68
C ASN A 31 -6.10 -21.30 -42.91
N ASP A 32 -5.19 -22.26 -43.07
CA ASP A 32 -3.76 -22.25 -42.73
C ASP A 32 -2.97 -21.10 -43.36
N GLY A 33 -1.78 -20.86 -42.80
CA GLY A 33 -0.64 -20.58 -43.67
C GLY A 33 0.44 -19.63 -43.16
N ASN A 34 1.57 -20.24 -42.80
CA ASN A 34 2.94 -19.79 -42.99
C ASN A 34 3.67 -18.89 -41.98
N GLU A 35 4.55 -19.61 -41.27
CA GLU A 35 5.92 -19.33 -40.86
C GLU A 35 6.77 -18.34 -41.67
N ILE A 36 7.83 -17.87 -40.97
CA ILE A 36 9.25 -17.67 -41.34
C ILE A 36 9.67 -16.27 -40.86
N SER A 37 10.35 -16.11 -39.71
CA SER A 37 11.74 -16.48 -39.35
C SER A 37 12.80 -15.50 -39.90
N THR A 38 13.89 -15.37 -39.14
CA THR A 38 15.20 -14.71 -39.42
C THR A 38 15.27 -13.19 -39.18
N SER A 39 16.37 -12.59 -38.69
CA SER A 39 17.57 -13.03 -37.96
C SER A 39 18.40 -11.77 -37.63
N GLU A 40 19.36 -11.96 -36.74
CA GLU A 40 20.39 -11.06 -36.19
C GLU A 40 21.20 -10.18 -37.15
N VAL A 41 21.96 -9.22 -36.57
CA VAL A 41 23.39 -8.85 -36.78
C VAL A 41 23.60 -7.48 -36.07
N VAL A 42 24.35 -7.32 -34.97
CA VAL A 42 25.82 -7.31 -34.69
C VAL A 42 26.61 -6.09 -35.22
N GLY A 43 27.36 -5.45 -34.29
CA GLY A 43 28.59 -4.66 -34.50
C GLY A 43 28.41 -3.13 -34.47
N SER A 44 29.33 -2.27 -34.01
CA SER A 44 30.60 -2.39 -33.29
C SER A 44 31.03 -0.96 -32.83
N GLU A 45 32.02 -0.92 -31.96
CA GLU A 45 32.79 0.17 -31.32
C GLU A 45 33.15 1.42 -32.15
N THR A 46 33.37 2.59 -31.50
CA THR A 46 34.72 3.20 -31.31
C THR A 46 34.73 4.51 -30.48
N THR A 47 35.88 4.68 -29.82
CA THR A 47 36.50 5.72 -28.97
C THR A 47 36.70 7.12 -29.56
N SER A 48 36.85 8.14 -28.69
CA SER A 48 37.97 9.12 -28.71
C SER A 48 38.03 10.02 -27.44
N THR A 49 39.18 10.68 -27.28
CA THR A 49 39.87 11.09 -26.03
C THR A 49 40.15 12.61 -26.04
N SER A 50 40.48 13.20 -24.87
CA SER A 50 41.41 14.36 -24.58
C SER A 50 40.75 15.39 -23.63
N ALA A 51 41.18 15.67 -22.39
CA ALA A 51 42.45 16.16 -21.82
C ALA A 51 42.66 17.69 -21.89
N SER A 52 42.72 18.37 -20.73
CA SER A 52 43.70 19.44 -20.40
C SER A 52 43.53 19.99 -18.96
N GLN A 53 44.67 20.35 -18.36
CA GLN A 53 44.94 20.84 -16.99
C GLN A 53 45.05 22.38 -16.93
N ALA A 54 44.94 22.96 -15.71
CA ALA A 54 45.85 23.95 -15.07
C ALA A 54 45.14 24.66 -13.88
N THR A 55 45.51 24.53 -12.59
CA THR A 55 46.57 25.12 -11.72
C THR A 55 46.48 26.61 -11.30
N SER A 56 46.83 26.80 -10.00
CA SER A 56 47.27 28.00 -9.22
C SER A 56 46.20 28.66 -8.34
N GLN A 57 46.25 28.71 -6.99
CA GLN A 57 47.23 29.08 -5.93
C GLN A 57 47.05 30.51 -5.36
N THR A 58 46.88 30.57 -4.01
CA THR A 58 47.32 31.63 -3.03
C THR A 58 46.67 33.03 -3.08
N SER A 59 46.44 33.82 -2.01
CA SER A 59 46.79 33.80 -0.56
C SER A 59 46.03 34.92 0.22
N GLU A 60 45.82 34.67 1.52
CA GLU A 60 45.72 35.45 2.79
C GLU A 60 45.49 36.99 2.94
N GLN A 61 45.03 37.30 4.19
CA GLN A 61 45.11 38.51 5.07
C GLN A 61 43.83 39.37 5.22
N ILE A 62 43.08 39.37 6.36
CA ILE A 62 43.26 39.83 7.78
C ILE A 62 43.02 41.35 8.00
N ILE A 63 42.36 41.67 9.15
CA ILE A 63 42.22 42.93 9.94
C ILE A 63 40.77 43.51 9.88
N SER A 64 39.87 43.33 10.88
CA SER A 64 39.77 43.89 12.25
C SER A 64 39.40 45.40 12.33
N SER A 65 38.20 45.74 12.82
CA SER A 65 37.98 46.39 14.14
C SER A 65 36.60 47.05 14.30
N SER A 66 36.09 46.91 15.51
CA SER A 66 34.91 47.40 16.23
C SER A 66 34.70 48.93 16.31
N ASN A 67 33.44 49.36 16.52
CA ASN A 67 32.98 50.12 17.71
C ASN A 67 31.46 50.38 17.74
N GLU A 68 30.90 50.26 18.93
CA GLU A 68 29.54 50.63 19.36
C GLU A 68 29.45 52.12 19.78
N VAL A 69 28.21 52.62 19.94
CA VAL A 69 27.65 53.35 21.12
C VAL A 69 26.53 54.35 20.71
N GLU A 70 25.29 53.95 21.03
CA GLU A 70 24.29 54.59 21.94
C GLU A 70 23.53 55.92 21.64
N SER A 71 22.19 55.77 21.59
CA SER A 71 21.05 56.57 22.15
C SER A 71 20.79 58.05 21.81
N THR A 72 19.52 58.39 21.50
CA THR A 72 18.57 59.13 22.39
C THR A 72 17.19 59.38 21.72
N GLU A 73 16.12 59.33 22.53
CA GLU A 73 14.69 59.55 22.23
C GLU A 73 14.29 61.03 22.04
N SER A 74 13.18 61.29 21.33
CA SER A 74 12.08 62.16 21.81
C SER A 74 10.84 62.14 20.88
N THR A 75 9.71 62.48 21.49
CA THR A 75 8.28 62.19 21.18
C THR A 75 7.51 63.25 20.36
N GLU A 76 6.47 62.76 19.68
CA GLU A 76 5.13 63.33 19.34
C GLU A 76 4.99 64.70 18.61
N ASN A 77 4.34 64.73 17.42
CA ASN A 77 2.90 64.97 17.31
C ASN A 77 2.36 64.83 15.86
N THR A 78 1.05 64.57 15.79
CA THR A 78 0.12 64.16 14.72
C THR A 78 -0.11 65.16 13.55
N GLU A 79 -0.26 64.67 12.31
CA GLU A 79 -1.35 65.07 11.38
C GLU A 79 -1.48 64.14 10.14
N ASN A 80 -2.74 63.93 9.71
CA ASN A 80 -3.23 63.03 8.67
C ASN A 80 -2.89 63.49 7.24
N THR A 81 -2.45 62.58 6.36
CA THR A 81 -2.73 62.67 4.91
C THR A 81 -2.62 61.29 4.24
N GLU A 82 -3.66 60.88 3.51
CA GLU A 82 -3.66 59.70 2.64
C GLU A 82 -2.67 59.88 1.46
N ASN A 83 -1.77 58.92 1.25
CA ASN A 83 -1.50 58.36 -0.08
C ASN A 83 -0.55 57.15 -0.04
N THR A 84 -0.99 56.16 -0.80
CA THR A 84 -0.38 54.97 -1.43
C THR A 84 1.15 54.88 -1.56
N GLU A 85 1.62 53.62 -1.43
CA GLU A 85 2.86 52.98 -1.94
C GLU A 85 4.05 52.73 -1.01
N SER A 86 4.39 51.42 -0.96
CA SER A 86 5.66 50.76 -0.59
C SER A 86 6.13 50.82 0.86
N GLU A 87 5.68 49.85 1.68
CA GLU A 87 6.45 49.40 2.84
C GLU A 87 7.49 48.36 2.41
N GLU A 88 8.76 48.78 2.35
CA GLU A 88 9.90 47.91 2.56
C GLU A 88 9.78 47.25 3.95
N ALA A 89 9.55 45.94 3.99
CA ALA A 89 9.60 45.20 5.24
C ALA A 89 11.06 45.10 5.74
N ALA A 90 11.30 45.66 6.93
CA ALA A 90 12.53 45.53 7.70
C ALA A 90 12.99 44.05 7.84
N PRO A 91 14.31 43.77 8.03
CA PRO A 91 14.81 42.41 8.06
C PRO A 91 14.32 41.69 9.31
N VAL A 92 13.42 40.73 9.11
CA VAL A 92 12.82 39.95 10.20
C VAL A 92 13.81 38.88 10.65
N VAL A 93 14.28 39.03 11.89
CA VAL A 93 15.28 38.20 12.58
C VAL A 93 14.90 36.71 12.60
N GLU A 94 15.89 35.87 12.28
CA GLU A 94 15.87 34.40 12.31
C GLU A 94 15.84 33.91 13.76
N SER A 95 14.76 33.24 14.21
CA SER A 95 14.67 32.78 15.60
C SER A 95 15.41 31.44 15.77
N GLN A 96 16.63 31.50 16.29
CA GLN A 96 17.43 30.35 16.70
C GLN A 96 17.12 29.97 18.15
N ILE A 97 17.00 28.67 18.45
CA ILE A 97 16.88 28.17 19.82
C ILE A 97 18.00 27.16 20.04
N ASP A 98 18.87 27.43 21.01
CA ASP A 98 19.90 26.46 21.42
C ASP A 98 19.30 25.42 22.38
N THR A 99 19.44 24.14 22.04
CA THR A 99 19.14 23.03 22.95
C THR A 99 20.39 22.23 23.29
N ALA A 100 20.28 21.32 24.25
CA ALA A 100 21.36 20.40 24.62
C ALA A 100 21.80 19.46 23.47
N GLU A 101 21.03 19.38 22.37
CA GLU A 101 21.37 18.63 21.16
C GLU A 101 21.91 19.50 20.00
N GLY A 102 22.04 20.82 20.18
CA GLY A 102 22.55 21.78 19.19
C GLY A 102 21.57 22.91 18.86
N THR A 103 22.01 23.85 18.00
CA THR A 103 21.20 24.99 17.55
C THR A 103 20.08 24.52 16.62
N MET A 104 18.83 24.75 17.01
CA MET A 104 17.64 24.39 16.25
C MET A 104 17.17 25.57 15.40
N MET A 105 17.08 25.37 14.09
CA MET A 105 16.51 26.35 13.15
C MET A 105 15.03 26.03 12.90
N LEU A 106 14.18 27.05 13.00
CA LEU A 106 12.75 26.97 12.67
C LEU A 106 12.53 27.54 11.25
N PRO A 107 12.34 26.71 10.22
CA PRO A 107 12.10 27.21 8.87
C PRO A 107 10.73 27.90 8.74
N LYS A 108 10.67 29.04 8.05
CA LYS A 108 9.42 29.63 7.55
C LYS A 108 8.93 28.83 6.34
N GLY A 109 7.64 28.53 6.30
CA GLY A 109 7.01 27.83 5.16
C GLY A 109 6.84 26.33 5.34
N ARG A 110 6.67 25.86 6.59
CA ARG A 110 6.38 24.44 6.87
C ARG A 110 5.32 23.89 5.94
N SER A 111 5.57 22.71 5.37
CA SER A 111 4.71 22.12 4.34
C SER A 111 3.28 21.79 4.82
N ASP A 112 3.06 21.73 6.14
CA ASP A 112 1.73 21.54 6.73
C ASP A 112 0.91 22.83 6.83
N LEU A 113 1.55 24.00 6.74
CA LEU A 113 0.90 25.32 6.80
C LEU A 113 0.47 25.84 5.42
N ALA A 114 0.99 25.27 4.34
CA ALA A 114 0.55 25.57 2.99
C ALA A 114 -0.53 24.54 2.57
N PRO A 115 -1.80 24.94 2.33
CA PRO A 115 -2.69 24.12 1.53
C PRO A 115 -2.05 24.01 0.15
N SER A 116 -1.60 22.81 -0.22
CA SER A 116 -0.91 22.46 -1.46
C SER A 116 -1.03 23.53 -2.56
N ILE A 117 -0.04 24.40 -2.71
CA ILE A 117 0.02 25.32 -3.85
C ILE A 117 0.38 24.46 -5.05
N GLN A 118 -0.64 23.95 -5.75
CA GLN A 118 -0.48 23.32 -7.04
C GLN A 118 -0.15 24.40 -8.07
N LEU A 119 1.14 24.66 -8.26
CA LEU A 119 1.64 25.40 -9.41
C LEU A 119 1.90 24.46 -10.59
N PHE A 120 0.94 23.61 -10.95
CA PHE A 120 0.92 22.89 -12.22
C PHE A 120 -0.52 22.69 -12.70
N SER A 121 -0.77 22.97 -13.98
CA SER A 121 -1.99 22.71 -14.72
C SER A 121 -2.62 21.37 -14.30
N ALA A 122 -3.88 21.40 -13.85
CA ALA A 122 -4.56 20.32 -13.11
C ALA A 122 -4.24 18.91 -13.61
N ILE A 123 -3.39 18.19 -12.86
CA ILE A 123 -3.16 16.76 -13.06
C ILE A 123 -4.51 16.05 -12.86
N PRO A 124 -4.91 15.13 -13.75
CA PRO A 124 -6.24 14.52 -13.68
C PRO A 124 -6.42 13.68 -12.41
N THR A 125 -7.61 13.78 -11.82
CA THR A 125 -8.04 12.88 -10.74
C THR A 125 -7.99 11.43 -11.22
N VAL A 126 -7.43 10.54 -10.39
CA VAL A 126 -7.26 9.11 -10.71
C VAL A 126 -8.12 8.28 -9.78
N PRO A 127 -9.27 7.74 -10.24
CA PRO A 127 -10.01 6.76 -9.45
C PRO A 127 -9.16 5.50 -9.26
N VAL A 128 -9.13 4.93 -8.05
CA VAL A 128 -8.40 3.68 -7.77
C VAL A 128 -8.83 2.51 -8.68
N THR A 129 -10.07 2.55 -9.17
CA THR A 129 -10.64 1.56 -10.10
C THR A 129 -10.16 1.72 -11.54
N ASN A 130 -9.44 2.79 -11.88
CA ASN A 130 -8.87 2.98 -13.21
C ASN A 130 -7.79 1.92 -13.46
N THR A 131 -7.99 1.08 -14.49
CA THR A 131 -7.07 0.01 -14.86
C THR A 131 -5.97 0.46 -15.82
N ASN A 132 -6.12 1.62 -16.49
CA ASN A 132 -5.11 2.20 -17.36
C ASN A 132 -4.15 3.09 -16.57
N THR A 133 -3.41 2.48 -15.64
CA THR A 133 -2.42 3.19 -14.81
C THR A 133 -1.18 2.32 -14.60
N PRO A 134 -0.06 2.92 -14.16
CA PRO A 134 1.05 2.17 -13.61
C PRO A 134 0.64 1.36 -12.38
N SER A 135 1.58 0.57 -11.84
CA SER A 135 1.32 -0.25 -10.66
C SER A 135 0.97 0.60 -9.42
N LYS A 136 -0.05 0.16 -8.67
CA LYS A 136 -0.56 0.78 -7.43
C LYS A 136 -0.06 -0.01 -6.21
N SER A 137 1.18 0.23 -5.80
CA SER A 137 1.87 -0.61 -4.80
C SER A 137 1.69 -0.09 -3.37
N PHE A 138 1.94 1.20 -3.16
CA PHE A 138 1.85 1.85 -1.85
C PHE A 138 1.40 3.31 -2.00
N ILE A 139 0.84 3.84 -0.90
CA ILE A 139 0.52 5.28 -0.78
C ILE A 139 1.46 5.94 0.22
N ASP A 140 1.57 7.25 0.17
CA ASP A 140 2.21 8.04 1.21
C ASP A 140 1.22 9.06 1.78
N ILE A 141 1.33 9.31 3.09
CA ILE A 141 0.36 10.10 3.85
C ILE A 141 1.04 11.01 4.88
N SER A 142 0.37 12.11 5.19
CA SER A 142 0.81 13.11 6.16
C SER A 142 -0.35 13.61 7.02
N SER A 143 -0.15 14.71 7.75
CA SER A 143 -1.24 15.39 8.46
C SER A 143 -2.33 15.91 7.54
N HIS A 144 -2.03 16.15 6.25
CA HIS A 144 -2.99 16.59 5.24
C HIS A 144 -4.10 15.56 4.97
N ASN A 145 -3.83 14.28 5.22
CA ASN A 145 -4.84 13.21 5.10
C ASN A 145 -5.63 13.01 6.41
N GLY A 146 -5.27 13.72 7.48
CA GLY A 146 -5.85 13.57 8.81
C GLY A 146 -5.77 12.14 9.35
N ASN A 147 -6.75 11.78 10.18
CA ASN A 147 -6.84 10.43 10.72
C ASN A 147 -7.50 9.47 9.73
N ILE A 148 -6.84 8.34 9.44
CA ILE A 148 -7.38 7.28 8.59
C ILE A 148 -7.66 6.05 9.45
N SER A 149 -8.91 5.57 9.41
CA SER A 149 -9.35 4.42 10.20
C SER A 149 -8.79 3.09 9.68
N VAL A 150 -8.75 2.06 10.54
CA VAL A 150 -8.39 0.69 10.14
C VAL A 150 -9.26 0.19 8.98
N ALA A 151 -10.57 0.47 9.02
CA ALA A 151 -11.50 0.07 7.96
C ALA A 151 -11.18 0.74 6.60
N ASN A 152 -10.79 2.02 6.62
CA ASN A 152 -10.35 2.72 5.42
C ASN A 152 -9.04 2.15 4.87
N PHE A 153 -8.06 1.84 5.73
CA PHE A 153 -6.84 1.16 5.30
C PHE A 153 -7.10 -0.25 4.76
N GLN A 154 -8.03 -1.00 5.35
CA GLN A 154 -8.46 -2.31 4.83
C GLN A 154 -9.12 -2.18 3.45
N LYS A 155 -9.89 -1.11 3.24
CA LYS A 155 -10.48 -0.79 1.93
C LYS A 155 -9.40 -0.43 0.91
N ILE A 156 -8.45 0.43 1.26
CA ILE A 156 -7.28 0.75 0.43
C ILE A 156 -6.54 -0.53 0.04
N LYS A 157 -6.30 -1.42 1.02
CA LYS A 157 -5.67 -2.72 0.81
C LYS A 157 -6.42 -3.63 -0.14
N SER A 158 -7.76 -3.59 -0.14
CA SER A 158 -8.58 -4.39 -1.05
C SER A 158 -8.38 -4.02 -2.53
N TYR A 159 -7.87 -2.82 -2.82
CA TYR A 159 -7.51 -2.38 -4.18
C TYR A 159 -6.06 -2.73 -4.57
N GLY A 160 -5.35 -3.54 -3.77
CA GLY A 160 -4.00 -4.02 -4.07
C GLY A 160 -2.87 -3.19 -3.46
N ILE A 161 -3.19 -2.05 -2.82
CA ILE A 161 -2.21 -1.18 -2.17
C ILE A 161 -1.81 -1.77 -0.82
N THR A 162 -0.55 -2.15 -0.67
CA THR A 162 -0.12 -3.01 0.45
C THR A 162 1.00 -2.43 1.29
N GLY A 163 1.43 -1.22 0.96
CA GLY A 163 2.32 -0.39 1.75
C GLY A 163 1.71 0.98 2.03
N VAL A 164 2.20 1.61 3.10
CA VAL A 164 2.02 3.03 3.38
C VAL A 164 3.30 3.64 3.93
N VAL A 165 3.68 4.82 3.44
CA VAL A 165 4.78 5.63 3.99
C VAL A 165 4.18 6.81 4.75
N VAL A 166 4.50 6.95 6.04
CA VAL A 166 3.89 7.96 6.91
C VAL A 166 4.89 9.08 7.20
N LYS A 167 4.49 10.34 7.01
CA LYS A 167 5.29 11.50 7.45
C LYS A 167 5.45 11.46 8.95
N LEU A 168 6.68 11.48 9.46
CA LEU A 168 6.90 11.61 10.91
C LEU A 168 7.30 13.01 11.30
N THR A 169 8.29 13.57 10.59
CA THR A 169 8.97 14.79 10.99
C THR A 169 9.32 15.66 9.78
N GLU A 170 9.59 16.93 10.05
CA GLU A 170 10.11 17.90 9.08
C GLU A 170 11.10 18.81 9.80
N ALA A 171 12.26 19.03 9.16
CA ALA A 171 13.43 19.67 9.77
C ALA A 171 13.71 19.09 11.18
N THR A 172 13.97 19.92 12.18
CA THR A 172 14.16 19.47 13.57
C THR A 172 13.00 19.88 14.50
N SER A 173 11.88 20.35 13.95
CA SER A 173 10.86 21.07 14.74
C SER A 173 9.44 20.54 14.61
N TYR A 174 9.11 19.89 13.49
CA TYR A 174 7.75 19.41 13.25
C TYR A 174 7.62 17.92 13.54
N ILE A 175 6.50 17.54 14.13
CA ILE A 175 6.04 16.14 14.25
C ILE A 175 4.61 16.07 13.72
N ASN A 176 4.34 15.09 12.85
CA ASN A 176 2.99 14.83 12.37
C ASN A 176 2.08 14.39 13.54
N PRO A 177 1.04 15.17 13.89
CA PRO A 177 0.16 14.88 15.02
C PRO A 177 -0.69 13.62 14.82
N TYR A 178 -0.88 13.18 13.57
CA TYR A 178 -1.63 11.97 13.24
C TYR A 178 -0.76 10.72 13.12
N ALA A 179 0.57 10.85 13.17
CA ALA A 179 1.51 9.76 12.87
C ALA A 179 1.25 8.49 13.70
N GLN A 180 1.05 8.63 15.02
CA GLN A 180 0.81 7.46 15.89
C GLN A 180 -0.45 6.69 15.47
N ALA A 181 -1.55 7.39 15.21
CA ALA A 181 -2.81 6.77 14.80
C ALA A 181 -2.71 6.17 13.39
N GLN A 182 -2.08 6.90 12.45
CA GLN A 182 -1.83 6.43 11.08
C GLN A 182 -1.00 5.14 11.07
N ILE A 183 0.11 5.09 11.81
CA ILE A 183 0.98 3.92 11.94
C ILE A 183 0.20 2.74 12.55
N ASN A 184 -0.47 2.96 13.68
CA ASN A 184 -1.17 1.88 14.38
C ASN A 184 -2.31 1.31 13.52
N ASN A 185 -3.08 2.17 12.88
CA ASN A 185 -4.22 1.75 12.06
C ASN A 185 -3.77 1.03 10.79
N ALA A 186 -2.69 1.49 10.15
CA ALA A 186 -2.11 0.82 8.98
C ALA A 186 -1.53 -0.56 9.33
N LYS A 187 -0.77 -0.66 10.44
CA LYS A 187 -0.27 -1.95 10.95
C LYS A 187 -1.44 -2.90 11.26
N ALA A 188 -2.51 -2.41 11.90
CA ALA A 188 -3.70 -3.20 12.21
C ALA A 188 -4.47 -3.66 10.95
N ALA A 189 -4.43 -2.87 9.87
CA ALA A 189 -4.95 -3.29 8.56
C ALA A 189 -4.02 -4.29 7.82
N GLY A 190 -2.83 -4.55 8.35
CA GLY A 190 -1.83 -5.43 7.79
C GLY A 190 -1.14 -4.84 6.54
N LEU A 191 -0.98 -3.51 6.49
CA LEU A 191 -0.12 -2.84 5.52
C LEU A 191 1.33 -2.84 5.99
N LYS A 192 2.28 -2.84 5.06
CA LYS A 192 3.68 -2.55 5.37
C LYS A 192 3.81 -1.07 5.69
N VAL A 193 4.32 -0.73 6.86
CA VAL A 193 4.49 0.66 7.27
C VAL A 193 5.95 1.07 7.10
N SER A 194 6.15 2.17 6.39
CA SER A 194 7.42 2.90 6.26
C SER A 194 7.23 4.32 6.75
N ALA A 195 8.31 5.08 6.87
CA ALA A 195 8.29 6.45 7.38
C ALA A 195 9.10 7.39 6.49
N TYR A 196 8.71 8.65 6.41
CA TYR A 196 9.50 9.68 5.74
C TYR A 196 9.71 10.94 6.59
N HIS A 197 10.78 11.65 6.25
CA HIS A 197 11.23 12.89 6.85
C HIS A 197 11.41 13.96 5.78
N TYR A 198 10.67 15.06 5.88
CA TYR A 198 10.80 16.19 4.95
C TYR A 198 12.00 17.06 5.35
N SER A 199 13.02 17.07 4.52
CA SER A 199 14.35 17.56 4.88
C SER A 199 14.60 19.01 4.46
N TRP A 200 15.35 19.73 5.29
CA TRP A 200 15.71 21.15 5.11
C TRP A 200 17.22 21.39 5.18
N PHE A 201 18.02 20.33 5.28
CA PHE A 201 19.47 20.45 5.43
C PHE A 201 20.16 20.98 4.17
N VAL A 202 21.18 21.81 4.37
CA VAL A 202 22.09 22.31 3.32
C VAL A 202 23.55 21.91 3.56
N ASN A 203 23.85 21.26 4.69
CA ASN A 203 25.15 20.70 5.02
C ASN A 203 25.03 19.39 5.84
N ASP A 204 26.15 18.70 6.01
CA ASP A 204 26.21 17.41 6.73
C ASP A 204 25.79 17.51 8.19
N ALA A 205 26.08 18.62 8.88
CA ALA A 205 25.74 18.78 10.29
C ALA A 205 24.21 18.86 10.50
N GLN A 206 23.52 19.62 9.64
CA GLN A 206 22.06 19.68 9.62
C GLN A 206 21.46 18.33 9.24
N ALA A 207 22.02 17.65 8.24
CA ALA A 207 21.58 16.31 7.84
C ALA A 207 21.67 15.29 9.00
N VAL A 208 22.74 15.36 9.79
CA VAL A 208 22.90 14.53 10.99
C VAL A 208 21.87 14.90 12.07
N ALA A 209 21.60 16.19 12.28
CA ALA A 209 20.61 16.66 13.26
C ALA A 209 19.19 16.21 12.90
N GLU A 210 18.79 16.35 11.62
CA GLU A 210 17.50 15.89 11.11
C GLU A 210 17.36 14.35 11.19
N ALA A 211 18.42 13.60 10.88
CA ALA A 211 18.43 12.14 11.04
C ALA A 211 18.24 11.70 12.51
N ASN A 212 18.87 12.42 13.47
CA ASN A 212 18.66 12.17 14.90
C ASN A 212 17.19 12.36 15.26
N TYR A 213 16.62 13.51 14.87
CA TYR A 213 15.25 13.88 15.17
C TYR A 213 14.24 12.87 14.58
N PHE A 214 14.44 12.48 13.32
CA PHE A 214 13.62 11.48 12.64
C PHE A 214 13.68 10.10 13.30
N SER A 215 14.88 9.63 13.64
CA SER A 215 15.06 8.33 14.31
C SER A 215 14.43 8.30 15.70
N ALA A 216 14.50 9.39 16.46
CA ALA A 216 13.88 9.53 17.78
C ALA A 216 12.35 9.47 17.66
N ALA A 217 11.77 10.16 16.67
CA ALA A 217 10.34 10.09 16.38
C ALA A 217 9.91 8.66 15.98
N ALA A 218 10.67 7.99 15.12
CA ALA A 218 10.38 6.61 14.71
C ALA A 218 10.36 5.65 15.91
N ARG A 219 11.35 5.74 16.80
CA ARG A 219 11.39 4.96 18.05
C ARG A 219 10.19 5.27 18.95
N ARG A 220 9.86 6.56 19.12
CA ARG A 220 8.71 6.99 19.93
C ARG A 220 7.39 6.43 19.42
N PHE A 221 7.23 6.31 18.10
CA PHE A 221 6.03 5.75 17.48
C PHE A 221 6.04 4.22 17.35
N GLY A 222 7.04 3.54 17.91
CA GLY A 222 7.12 2.08 17.90
C GLY A 222 7.46 1.47 16.54
N LEU A 223 8.24 2.18 15.72
CA LEU A 223 8.83 1.65 14.49
C LEU A 223 10.16 0.97 14.83
N ASP A 224 10.34 -0.27 14.37
CA ASP A 224 11.55 -1.05 14.61
C ASP A 224 12.66 -0.74 13.58
N ASN A 225 13.86 -1.23 13.85
CA ASN A 225 15.05 -1.01 13.02
C ASN A 225 14.95 -1.56 11.58
N SER A 226 13.97 -2.43 11.28
CA SER A 226 13.72 -2.93 9.92
C SER A 226 12.85 -1.99 9.09
N THR A 227 12.24 -0.98 9.72
CA THR A 227 11.41 0.03 9.06
C THR A 227 12.21 0.76 7.98
N VAL A 228 11.57 0.98 6.84
CA VAL A 228 12.14 1.81 5.77
C VAL A 228 12.02 3.27 6.15
N MET A 229 13.15 3.96 6.15
CA MET A 229 13.29 5.35 6.54
C MET A 229 13.62 6.17 5.30
N VAL A 230 12.72 7.07 4.90
CA VAL A 230 12.86 7.86 3.67
C VAL A 230 13.32 9.28 4.02
N ASN A 231 14.43 9.69 3.41
CA ASN A 231 14.81 11.10 3.30
C ASN A 231 14.04 11.72 2.14
N ASP A 232 13.18 12.69 2.42
CA ASP A 232 12.43 13.45 1.44
C ASP A 232 13.11 14.80 1.20
N ILE A 233 13.85 14.90 0.10
CA ILE A 233 14.75 16.02 -0.23
C ILE A 233 14.25 16.76 -1.47
N GLU A 234 13.31 17.67 -1.24
CA GLU A 234 12.68 18.41 -2.33
C GLU A 234 12.36 19.88 -2.01
N GLU A 235 12.69 20.36 -0.81
CA GLU A 235 12.37 21.72 -0.37
C GLU A 235 12.92 22.77 -1.35
N PRO A 236 12.04 23.58 -1.98
CA PRO A 236 12.47 24.59 -2.94
C PRO A 236 13.49 25.59 -2.38
N GLN A 237 13.37 25.97 -1.10
CA GLN A 237 14.22 26.97 -0.46
C GLN A 237 15.67 26.53 -0.26
N ILE A 238 15.94 25.23 -0.23
CA ILE A 238 17.30 24.69 -0.07
C ILE A 238 17.96 24.38 -1.42
N ALA A 239 17.20 24.48 -2.53
CA ALA A 239 17.71 24.20 -3.87
C ALA A 239 18.95 25.05 -4.18
N GLY A 240 20.04 24.39 -4.57
CA GLY A 240 21.31 25.06 -4.90
C GLY A 240 22.11 25.58 -3.70
N LYS A 241 21.65 25.36 -2.45
CA LYS A 241 22.32 25.86 -1.23
C LYS A 241 23.28 24.86 -0.56
N GLY A 242 23.62 23.75 -1.21
CA GLY A 242 24.53 22.75 -0.64
C GLY A 242 24.82 21.60 -1.59
N ASN A 243 25.71 20.69 -1.18
CA ASN A 243 25.90 19.43 -1.89
C ASN A 243 24.87 18.41 -1.40
N HIS A 244 23.66 18.46 -1.97
CA HIS A 244 22.55 17.61 -1.56
C HIS A 244 22.79 16.11 -1.73
N THR A 245 23.74 15.71 -2.58
CA THR A 245 24.18 14.31 -2.65
C THR A 245 24.95 13.92 -1.39
N ASN A 246 25.95 14.72 -0.99
CA ASN A 246 26.75 14.45 0.20
C ASN A 246 25.90 14.56 1.47
N ASN A 247 25.09 15.61 1.57
CA ASN A 247 24.22 15.83 2.74
C ASN A 247 23.23 14.66 2.92
N SER A 248 22.59 14.20 1.83
CA SER A 248 21.69 13.04 1.88
C SER A 248 22.45 11.76 2.28
N LYS A 249 23.72 11.63 1.88
CA LYS A 249 24.56 10.51 2.32
C LYS A 249 24.93 10.59 3.80
N ALA A 250 25.18 11.79 4.32
CA ALA A 250 25.41 12.02 5.75
C ALA A 250 24.16 11.66 6.58
N PHE A 251 22.97 12.07 6.13
CA PHE A 251 21.68 11.67 6.71
C PHE A 251 21.52 10.13 6.74
N GLU A 252 21.75 9.47 5.60
CA GLU A 252 21.68 8.01 5.47
C GLU A 252 22.66 7.30 6.40
N ASN A 253 23.92 7.73 6.42
CA ASN A 253 24.95 7.14 7.26
C ASN A 253 24.60 7.31 8.74
N ARG A 254 24.02 8.45 9.12
CA ARG A 254 23.59 8.69 10.49
C ARG A 254 22.44 7.76 10.90
N LEU A 255 21.41 7.60 10.07
CA LEU A 255 20.33 6.65 10.34
C LEU A 255 20.84 5.21 10.48
N LYS A 256 21.77 4.79 9.61
CA LYS A 256 22.42 3.48 9.69
C LYS A 256 23.17 3.29 11.00
N ALA A 257 23.95 4.29 11.42
CA ALA A 257 24.65 4.27 12.70
C ALA A 257 23.70 4.19 13.91
N LEU A 258 22.50 4.76 13.77
CA LEU A 258 21.43 4.70 14.78
C LEU A 258 20.59 3.41 14.71
N GLY A 259 20.95 2.46 13.84
CA GLY A 259 20.32 1.15 13.72
C GLY A 259 19.23 1.02 12.65
N PHE A 260 18.88 2.10 11.93
CA PHE A 260 17.93 2.06 10.83
C PHE A 260 18.66 1.85 9.49
N GLY A 261 18.82 0.57 9.12
CA GLY A 261 19.61 0.19 7.94
C GLY A 261 18.94 0.45 6.59
N ASN A 262 17.60 0.47 6.55
CA ASN A 262 16.79 0.52 5.34
C ASN A 262 16.46 1.97 4.94
N VAL A 263 17.48 2.73 4.52
CA VAL A 263 17.30 4.13 4.10
C VAL A 263 16.98 4.22 2.61
N ARG A 264 16.03 5.10 2.25
CA ARG A 264 15.65 5.44 0.87
C ARG A 264 15.60 6.96 0.71
N HIS A 265 15.63 7.44 -0.51
CA HIS A 265 15.60 8.88 -0.83
C HIS A 265 14.44 9.17 -1.78
N TYR A 266 13.47 9.97 -1.33
CA TYR A 266 12.45 10.55 -2.19
C TYR A 266 13.02 11.79 -2.88
N ILE A 267 12.92 11.84 -4.21
CA ILE A 267 13.52 12.91 -5.01
C ILE A 267 12.64 13.20 -6.23
N GLY A 268 12.30 14.47 -6.47
CA GLY A 268 11.69 14.90 -7.72
C GLY A 268 12.64 14.70 -8.92
N LEU A 269 12.14 14.14 -10.03
CA LEU A 269 12.96 13.83 -11.23
C LEU A 269 13.75 15.04 -11.74
N ASN A 270 13.21 16.25 -11.61
CA ASN A 270 13.91 17.48 -11.99
C ASN A 270 15.21 17.69 -11.22
N TRP A 271 15.27 17.35 -9.92
CA TRP A 271 16.51 17.48 -9.13
C TRP A 271 17.59 16.51 -9.60
N ILE A 272 17.19 15.32 -10.07
CA ILE A 272 18.12 14.36 -10.65
C ILE A 272 18.64 14.87 -12.00
N ASN A 273 17.73 15.26 -12.90
CA ASN A 273 18.09 15.68 -14.26
C ASN A 273 18.88 16.99 -14.31
N SER A 274 18.64 17.91 -13.37
CA SER A 274 19.40 19.16 -13.24
C SER A 274 20.75 19.00 -12.53
N GLY A 275 21.10 17.77 -12.12
CA GLY A 275 22.37 17.51 -11.42
C GLY A 275 22.43 18.03 -9.99
N ARG A 276 21.31 18.47 -9.40
CA ARG A 276 21.24 18.90 -8.00
C ARG A 276 21.50 17.75 -7.03
N ILE A 277 21.19 16.53 -7.44
CA ILE A 277 21.45 15.32 -6.68
C ILE A 277 21.84 14.16 -7.61
N ASN A 278 22.87 13.41 -7.22
CA ASN A 278 23.38 12.29 -7.98
C ASN A 278 22.79 10.97 -7.45
N ALA A 279 21.76 10.47 -8.13
CA ALA A 279 21.08 9.22 -7.79
C ALA A 279 22.00 7.99 -7.75
N ALA A 280 23.01 7.93 -8.63
CA ALA A 280 23.93 6.80 -8.69
C ALA A 280 24.80 6.72 -7.43
N THR A 281 25.21 7.86 -6.88
CA THR A 281 26.00 7.94 -5.63
C THR A 281 25.20 7.49 -4.41
N LEU A 282 23.90 7.78 -4.38
CA LEU A 282 22.97 7.29 -3.35
C LEU A 282 22.53 5.84 -3.59
N GLY A 283 22.83 5.30 -4.77
CA GLY A 283 22.38 4.02 -5.28
C GLY A 283 21.00 4.13 -5.92
N ASN A 284 20.91 3.90 -7.24
CA ASN A 284 19.67 4.08 -7.99
C ASN A 284 18.48 3.33 -7.39
N LYS A 285 18.68 2.10 -6.90
CA LYS A 285 17.63 1.29 -6.26
C LYS A 285 17.21 1.78 -4.87
N ASN A 286 17.91 2.76 -4.30
CA ASN A 286 17.50 3.44 -3.08
C ASN A 286 16.64 4.68 -3.36
N ILE A 287 16.48 5.07 -4.63
CA ILE A 287 15.68 6.23 -5.02
C ILE A 287 14.22 5.85 -5.18
N TRP A 288 13.36 6.66 -4.57
CA TRP A 288 11.94 6.75 -4.85
C TRP A 288 11.72 8.07 -5.61
N VAL A 289 11.55 7.97 -6.93
CA VAL A 289 11.49 9.18 -7.77
C VAL A 289 10.06 9.70 -7.88
N ALA A 290 9.87 11.02 -7.92
CA ALA A 290 8.58 11.62 -8.26
C ALA A 290 8.58 12.24 -9.66
N ALA A 291 7.60 11.84 -10.46
CA ALA A 291 7.37 12.36 -11.80
C ALA A 291 5.94 12.01 -12.26
N TYR A 292 5.13 13.02 -12.58
CA TYR A 292 3.71 12.82 -12.87
C TYR A 292 3.45 12.92 -14.38
N PRO A 293 3.05 11.82 -15.05
CA PRO A 293 2.76 11.87 -16.47
C PRO A 293 1.42 12.58 -16.70
N TYR A 294 1.35 13.41 -17.75
CA TYR A 294 0.09 14.07 -18.14
C TYR A 294 -0.95 13.06 -18.66
N ASN A 295 -0.50 12.02 -19.36
CA ASN A 295 -1.36 10.96 -19.89
C ASN A 295 -1.06 9.65 -19.15
N LEU A 296 -2.11 9.04 -18.59
CA LEU A 296 -1.99 7.76 -17.91
C LEU A 296 -1.90 6.60 -18.91
N SER A 297 -1.07 5.61 -18.57
CA SER A 297 -0.94 4.34 -19.29
C SER A 297 -0.62 3.23 -18.30
N THR A 298 -0.68 1.98 -18.74
CA THR A 298 -0.25 0.81 -17.94
C THR A 298 1.27 0.69 -17.76
N GLN A 299 2.06 1.55 -18.41
CA GLN A 299 3.51 1.48 -18.41
C GLN A 299 4.09 1.92 -17.06
N ASN A 300 5.02 1.11 -16.52
CA ASN A 300 5.88 1.53 -15.41
C ASN A 300 7.13 2.23 -15.97
N PHE A 301 7.33 3.49 -15.62
CA PHE A 301 8.51 4.27 -16.00
C PHE A 301 9.55 4.30 -14.87
N TYR A 302 10.74 4.81 -15.19
CA TYR A 302 11.83 5.02 -14.23
C TYR A 302 12.23 3.76 -13.44
N THR A 303 12.10 2.59 -14.06
CA THR A 303 12.34 1.27 -13.44
C THR A 303 13.80 1.02 -13.07
N GLN A 304 14.74 1.89 -13.49
CA GLN A 304 16.10 1.92 -12.97
C GLN A 304 16.17 2.28 -11.48
N TYR A 305 15.18 3.00 -10.96
CA TYR A 305 15.09 3.36 -9.55
C TYR A 305 14.37 2.29 -8.71
N GLY A 306 14.24 2.54 -7.41
CA GLY A 306 13.63 1.64 -6.45
C GLY A 306 12.10 1.71 -6.40
N ALA A 307 11.55 2.92 -6.57
CA ALA A 307 10.12 3.20 -6.61
C ALA A 307 9.83 4.47 -7.43
N TRP A 308 8.56 4.67 -7.80
CA TRP A 308 8.11 5.82 -8.57
C TRP A 308 6.76 6.33 -8.07
N GLN A 309 6.70 7.58 -7.59
CA GLN A 309 5.46 8.32 -7.35
C GLN A 309 4.98 8.91 -8.67
N TRP A 310 3.86 8.40 -9.16
CA TRP A 310 3.36 8.72 -10.50
C TRP A 310 2.08 9.56 -10.49
N SER A 311 1.43 9.76 -9.33
CA SER A 311 0.32 10.69 -9.19
C SER A 311 0.12 11.11 -7.74
N SER A 312 -0.35 12.34 -7.55
CA SER A 312 -0.83 12.88 -6.26
C SER A 312 -2.35 12.95 -6.16
N GLN A 313 -3.05 12.37 -7.13
CA GLN A 313 -4.48 12.58 -7.34
C GLN A 313 -5.30 11.28 -7.25
N LEU A 314 -4.79 10.25 -6.55
CA LEU A 314 -5.52 9.00 -6.36
C LEU A 314 -6.72 9.21 -5.42
N THR A 315 -7.87 8.69 -5.80
CA THR A 315 -9.10 8.75 -4.99
C THR A 315 -9.70 7.36 -4.79
N PHE A 316 -10.34 7.17 -3.63
CA PHE A 316 -11.03 5.94 -3.29
C PHE A 316 -12.52 6.20 -3.08
N PRO A 317 -13.43 5.34 -3.57
CA PRO A 317 -14.84 5.47 -3.28
C PRO A 317 -15.09 5.51 -1.76
N GLY A 318 -15.77 6.54 -1.25
CA GLY A 318 -16.13 6.66 0.16
C GLY A 318 -14.95 6.88 1.14
N ILE A 319 -13.78 7.31 0.67
CA ILE A 319 -12.71 7.85 1.50
C ILE A 319 -12.40 9.25 0.98
N SER A 320 -12.54 10.26 1.84
CA SER A 320 -12.29 11.66 1.47
C SER A 320 -10.80 11.94 1.32
N GLY A 321 -10.47 12.87 0.43
CA GLY A 321 -9.11 13.33 0.19
C GLY A 321 -8.41 12.61 -0.96
N ASN A 322 -7.33 13.24 -1.43
CA ASN A 322 -6.45 12.70 -2.45
C ASN A 322 -5.29 11.97 -1.77
N PHE A 323 -4.78 10.96 -2.47
CA PHE A 323 -3.65 10.17 -2.03
C PHE A 323 -2.57 10.16 -3.09
N ASP A 324 -1.34 10.21 -2.63
CA ASP A 324 -0.18 9.97 -3.46
C ASP A 324 -0.05 8.46 -3.73
N ILE A 325 0.26 8.09 -4.98
CA ILE A 325 0.28 6.68 -5.42
C ILE A 325 1.57 6.32 -6.13
N ASN A 326 2.09 5.16 -5.76
CA ASN A 326 3.44 4.76 -6.05
C ASN A 326 3.55 3.35 -6.63
N ALA A 327 4.48 3.16 -7.55
CA ALA A 327 4.97 1.87 -8.00
C ALA A 327 6.21 1.46 -7.17
N ASP A 328 6.25 0.22 -6.68
CA ASP A 328 7.41 -0.33 -5.96
C ASP A 328 8.13 -1.37 -6.82
N TYR A 329 9.38 -1.11 -7.19
CA TYR A 329 10.17 -1.99 -8.04
C TYR A 329 11.11 -2.89 -7.26
N THR A 330 11.17 -2.73 -5.94
CA THR A 330 12.11 -3.47 -5.07
C THR A 330 11.40 -4.30 -4.01
N GLY A 331 10.10 -4.09 -3.80
CA GLY A 331 9.35 -4.69 -2.69
C GLY A 331 9.72 -4.08 -1.33
N MET A 332 10.38 -2.93 -1.32
CA MET A 332 10.86 -2.31 -0.09
C MET A 332 9.72 -1.59 0.64
N PHE A 333 8.77 -0.99 -0.07
CA PHE A 333 7.69 -0.19 0.51
C PHE A 333 6.37 -0.92 0.65
N SER A 334 6.15 -1.94 -0.16
CA SER A 334 4.94 -2.75 -0.13
C SER A 334 5.20 -4.15 0.43
N ASN A 335 4.21 -4.73 1.09
CA ASN A 335 4.20 -6.19 1.21
C ASN A 335 4.07 -6.76 -0.21
N PRO A 336 4.55 -7.99 -0.49
CA PRO A 336 4.18 -8.66 -1.73
C PRO A 336 2.67 -8.54 -1.84
N ALA A 337 2.18 -7.90 -2.91
CA ALA A 337 0.76 -7.74 -3.09
C ALA A 337 0.14 -9.11 -2.82
N PRO A 338 -0.89 -9.25 -1.95
CA PRO A 338 -1.69 -10.45 -1.95
C PRO A 338 -2.13 -10.53 -3.40
N LYS A 339 -1.54 -11.50 -4.11
CA LYS A 339 -1.59 -11.60 -5.57
C LYS A 339 -3.02 -11.22 -5.93
N PRO A 340 -3.25 -10.07 -6.61
CA PRO A 340 -4.60 -9.74 -7.02
C PRO A 340 -5.11 -11.02 -7.66
N PRO A 341 -6.27 -11.53 -7.24
CA PRO A 341 -6.75 -12.74 -7.82
C PRO A 341 -6.74 -12.51 -9.33
N SER A 342 -5.97 -13.32 -10.06
CA SER A 342 -5.25 -12.87 -11.25
C SER A 342 -6.20 -12.61 -12.44
N ASN A 343 -7.10 -11.63 -12.39
CA ASN A 343 -8.38 -11.61 -13.14
C ASN A 343 -9.15 -12.95 -13.16
N ASN A 344 -8.68 -13.96 -12.41
CA ASN A 344 -9.00 -15.36 -12.57
C ASN A 344 -8.73 -16.12 -11.27
N SER A 345 -8.79 -15.47 -10.10
CA SER A 345 -8.99 -16.17 -8.85
C SER A 345 -9.92 -15.41 -7.90
N ILE A 346 -10.28 -15.98 -6.76
CA ILE A 346 -11.21 -15.46 -5.75
C ILE A 346 -10.71 -15.99 -4.40
N PRO A 347 -10.49 -15.15 -3.37
CA PRO A 347 -10.00 -15.61 -2.07
C PRO A 347 -11.09 -16.36 -1.31
N MET A 348 -10.78 -17.56 -0.82
CA MET A 348 -11.67 -18.34 0.05
C MET A 348 -11.34 -18.10 1.52
N TYR A 349 -12.22 -17.39 2.20
CA TYR A 349 -12.10 -17.09 3.62
C TYR A 349 -12.48 -18.31 4.45
N ARG A 350 -11.61 -18.69 5.41
CA ARG A 350 -11.86 -19.76 6.39
C ARG A 350 -12.32 -19.17 7.71
N LEU A 351 -13.42 -19.70 8.22
CA LEU A 351 -13.91 -19.44 9.57
C LEU A 351 -14.00 -20.74 10.33
N TYR A 352 -13.76 -20.68 11.64
CA TYR A 352 -13.96 -21.80 12.53
C TYR A 352 -14.99 -21.46 13.60
N ASN A 353 -15.99 -22.31 13.75
CA ASN A 353 -17.00 -22.15 14.78
C ASN A 353 -16.70 -23.11 15.95
N PRO A 354 -16.28 -22.60 17.13
CA PRO A 354 -15.93 -23.45 18.27
C PRO A 354 -17.15 -24.17 18.89
N ASN A 355 -18.38 -23.75 18.57
CA ASN A 355 -19.60 -24.33 19.17
C ASN A 355 -20.04 -25.63 18.48
N ASN A 356 -19.86 -25.72 17.16
CA ASN A 356 -20.22 -26.91 16.37
C ASN A 356 -19.00 -27.57 15.70
N TYR A 357 -17.79 -27.04 15.91
CA TYR A 357 -16.52 -27.52 15.35
C TYR A 357 -16.41 -27.45 13.82
N GLU A 358 -17.27 -26.68 13.18
CA GLU A 358 -17.32 -26.51 11.73
C GLU A 358 -16.21 -25.60 11.23
N HIS A 359 -15.62 -25.96 10.09
CA HIS A 359 -14.89 -25.03 9.25
C HIS A 359 -15.76 -24.57 8.08
N PHE A 360 -16.03 -23.28 8.03
CA PHE A 360 -16.83 -22.66 6.98
C PHE A 360 -15.93 -21.91 5.99
N TYR A 361 -16.24 -22.07 4.71
CA TYR A 361 -15.48 -21.49 3.61
C TYR A 361 -16.39 -20.65 2.72
N THR A 362 -15.98 -19.42 2.45
CA THR A 362 -16.75 -18.53 1.58
C THR A 362 -15.88 -17.62 0.73
N ALA A 363 -16.31 -17.41 -0.51
CA ALA A 363 -15.82 -16.35 -1.39
C ALA A 363 -16.37 -14.96 -1.02
N ASN A 364 -17.50 -14.93 -0.30
CA ASN A 364 -18.27 -13.73 -0.04
C ASN A 364 -17.72 -13.00 1.19
N LEU A 365 -17.07 -11.86 0.95
CA LEU A 365 -16.51 -11.01 2.01
C LEU A 365 -17.58 -10.51 2.99
N ASN A 366 -18.79 -10.21 2.52
CA ASN A 366 -19.88 -9.75 3.37
C ASN A 366 -20.41 -10.86 4.27
N GLU A 367 -20.52 -12.08 3.75
CA GLU A 367 -20.91 -13.27 4.54
C GLU A 367 -19.88 -13.52 5.64
N LYS A 368 -18.58 -13.55 5.30
CA LYS A 368 -17.50 -13.66 6.28
C LYS A 368 -17.59 -12.56 7.34
N ASN A 369 -17.74 -11.30 6.94
CA ASN A 369 -17.77 -10.17 7.86
C ASN A 369 -19.01 -10.24 8.78
N HIS A 370 -20.15 -10.64 8.24
CA HIS A 370 -21.38 -10.81 9.01
C HIS A 370 -21.24 -11.92 10.06
N LEU A 371 -20.71 -13.09 9.68
CA LEU A 371 -20.53 -14.23 10.60
C LEU A 371 -19.57 -13.90 11.76
N VAL A 372 -18.48 -13.18 11.48
CA VAL A 372 -17.58 -12.70 12.54
C VAL A 372 -18.28 -11.69 13.44
N LYS A 373 -19.03 -10.74 12.85
CA LYS A 373 -19.73 -9.69 13.60
C LYS A 373 -20.77 -10.24 14.59
N ILE A 374 -21.50 -11.29 14.20
CA ILE A 374 -22.51 -11.92 15.06
C ILE A 374 -21.92 -12.96 16.02
N GLY A 375 -20.59 -13.12 16.05
CA GLY A 375 -19.92 -14.09 16.91
C GLY A 375 -20.15 -15.55 16.52
N TRP A 376 -20.55 -15.82 15.28
CA TRP A 376 -20.81 -17.19 14.82
C TRP A 376 -19.51 -18.02 14.78
N GLY A 377 -18.39 -17.42 14.37
CA GLY A 377 -17.09 -18.10 14.31
C GLY A 377 -15.93 -17.12 14.19
N ARG A 378 -14.72 -17.62 14.44
CA ARG A 378 -13.47 -16.86 14.32
C ARG A 378 -12.95 -16.92 12.89
N TYR A 379 -12.46 -15.79 12.38
CA TYR A 379 -11.78 -15.74 11.08
C TYR A 379 -10.36 -16.29 11.21
N GLU A 380 -10.01 -17.26 10.39
CA GLU A 380 -8.71 -17.95 10.44
C GLU A 380 -7.78 -17.58 9.27
N GLY A 381 -8.22 -16.71 8.37
CA GLY A 381 -7.45 -16.27 7.21
C GLY A 381 -8.03 -16.74 5.87
N ILE A 382 -7.25 -16.53 4.81
CA ILE A 382 -7.55 -17.04 3.46
C ILE A 382 -6.98 -18.46 3.38
N ALA A 383 -7.85 -19.46 3.17
CA ALA A 383 -7.40 -20.85 3.05
C ALA A 383 -6.72 -21.15 1.71
N TRP A 384 -7.31 -20.66 0.61
CA TRP A 384 -6.73 -20.71 -0.73
C TRP A 384 -7.37 -19.64 -1.63
N ASN A 385 -6.85 -19.49 -2.85
CA ASN A 385 -7.49 -18.70 -3.90
C ASN A 385 -8.10 -19.68 -4.92
N ALA A 386 -9.43 -19.67 -5.10
CA ALA A 386 -10.09 -20.46 -6.14
C ALA A 386 -9.99 -19.73 -7.49
N PRO A 387 -9.96 -20.36 -8.67
CA PRO A 387 -10.10 -19.65 -9.94
C PRO A 387 -11.48 -18.98 -10.15
N SER A 388 -11.60 -18.10 -11.14
CA SER A 388 -12.89 -17.49 -11.56
C SER A 388 -13.75 -18.42 -12.43
N THR A 389 -13.12 -19.41 -13.09
CA THR A 389 -13.75 -20.39 -13.98
C THR A 389 -13.14 -21.77 -13.74
N GLY A 390 -13.82 -22.83 -14.18
CA GLY A 390 -13.35 -24.21 -14.05
C GLY A 390 -14.48 -25.17 -13.68
N ALA A 391 -14.14 -26.31 -13.09
CA ALA A 391 -15.15 -27.25 -12.60
C ALA A 391 -15.85 -26.69 -11.34
N PRO A 392 -17.19 -26.66 -11.28
CA PRO A 392 -17.93 -26.05 -10.16
C PRO A 392 -17.77 -26.86 -8.86
N VAL A 393 -17.43 -26.19 -7.77
CA VAL A 393 -17.51 -26.73 -6.40
C VAL A 393 -18.83 -26.30 -5.80
N TYR A 394 -19.66 -27.28 -5.45
CA TYR A 394 -21.02 -27.09 -4.95
C TYR A 394 -21.03 -26.93 -3.44
N ARG A 395 -21.83 -25.99 -2.92
CA ARG A 395 -22.09 -25.82 -1.48
C ARG A 395 -23.40 -26.49 -1.10
N LEU A 396 -23.39 -27.28 -0.02
CA LEU A 396 -24.59 -27.80 0.60
C LEU A 396 -24.62 -27.41 2.08
N TYR A 397 -25.83 -27.23 2.60
CA TYR A 397 -26.07 -26.97 4.02
C TYR A 397 -27.03 -28.00 4.61
N ASN A 398 -26.73 -28.49 5.81
CA ASN A 398 -27.65 -29.32 6.57
C ASN A 398 -28.12 -28.57 7.82
N SER A 399 -29.40 -28.15 7.84
CA SER A 399 -29.95 -27.36 8.95
C SER A 399 -30.03 -28.13 10.28
N THR A 400 -30.13 -29.46 10.24
CA THR A 400 -30.19 -30.30 11.44
C THR A 400 -28.81 -30.49 12.06
N LEU A 401 -27.79 -30.71 11.22
CA LEU A 401 -26.40 -30.86 11.66
C LEU A 401 -25.71 -29.52 11.89
N ARG A 402 -26.26 -28.44 11.32
CA ARG A 402 -25.67 -27.09 11.29
C ARG A 402 -24.25 -27.16 10.74
N ASP A 403 -24.10 -27.75 9.56
CA ASP A 403 -22.81 -27.99 8.92
C ASP A 403 -22.92 -27.77 7.40
N HIS A 404 -21.80 -27.39 6.79
CA HIS A 404 -21.67 -27.21 5.35
C HIS A 404 -20.79 -28.30 4.73
N HIS A 405 -21.10 -28.64 3.49
CA HIS A 405 -20.33 -29.59 2.70
C HIS A 405 -20.00 -29.00 1.33
N TYR A 406 -18.80 -29.31 0.83
CA TYR A 406 -18.29 -28.81 -0.44
C TYR A 406 -17.77 -29.96 -1.30
N THR A 407 -18.26 -30.06 -2.53
CA THR A 407 -17.89 -31.16 -3.43
C THR A 407 -17.87 -30.76 -4.91
N LEU A 408 -17.00 -31.40 -5.68
CA LEU A 408 -17.04 -31.39 -7.15
C LEU A 408 -18.01 -32.42 -7.73
N ASP A 409 -18.43 -33.40 -6.93
CA ASP A 409 -19.23 -34.53 -7.41
C ASP A 409 -20.73 -34.23 -7.35
N TRP A 410 -21.34 -34.05 -8.52
CA TRP A 410 -22.78 -33.84 -8.63
C TRP A 410 -23.61 -35.05 -8.15
N ASN A 411 -23.07 -36.28 -8.20
CA ASN A 411 -23.75 -37.44 -7.63
C ASN A 411 -23.79 -37.37 -6.11
N GLU A 412 -22.73 -36.90 -5.46
CA GLU A 412 -22.70 -36.62 -4.01
C GLU A 412 -23.76 -35.57 -3.65
N VAL A 413 -23.84 -34.46 -4.41
CA VAL A 413 -24.93 -33.45 -4.26
C VAL A 413 -26.30 -34.11 -4.33
N LYS A 414 -26.55 -34.93 -5.35
CA LYS A 414 -27.83 -35.61 -5.57
C LYS A 414 -28.18 -36.57 -4.44
N VAL A 415 -27.23 -37.38 -3.98
CA VAL A 415 -27.44 -38.34 -2.88
C VAL A 415 -27.72 -37.59 -1.57
N LEU A 416 -26.93 -36.57 -1.26
CA LEU A 416 -27.08 -35.80 -0.02
C LEU A 416 -28.42 -35.06 0.03
N THR A 417 -28.84 -34.45 -1.08
CA THR A 417 -30.11 -33.72 -1.17
C THR A 417 -31.34 -34.63 -1.17
N THR A 418 -31.27 -35.80 -1.81
CA THR A 418 -32.43 -36.70 -1.91
C THR A 418 -32.58 -37.66 -0.74
N LYS A 419 -31.48 -38.08 -0.10
CA LYS A 419 -31.50 -39.13 0.95
C LYS A 419 -31.08 -38.65 2.34
N HIS A 420 -30.33 -37.55 2.44
CA HIS A 420 -29.68 -37.16 3.69
C HIS A 420 -30.05 -35.74 4.18
N LYS A 421 -31.12 -35.14 3.64
CA LYS A 421 -31.69 -33.86 4.07
C LYS A 421 -30.73 -32.67 3.98
N TRP A 422 -29.78 -32.73 3.05
CA TRP A 422 -28.96 -31.56 2.73
C TRP A 422 -29.71 -30.66 1.74
N THR A 423 -29.47 -29.36 1.83
CA THR A 423 -29.99 -28.37 0.89
C THR A 423 -28.84 -27.93 -0.01
N TYR A 424 -29.04 -27.97 -1.33
CA TYR A 424 -28.10 -27.41 -2.29
C TYR A 424 -28.21 -25.88 -2.29
N GLU A 425 -27.10 -25.19 -2.07
CA GLU A 425 -27.05 -23.72 -1.98
C GLU A 425 -26.45 -23.04 -3.21
N GLY A 426 -26.04 -23.81 -4.22
CA GLY A 426 -25.43 -23.29 -5.44
C GLY A 426 -23.95 -23.62 -5.60
N ILE A 427 -23.34 -22.97 -6.59
CA ILE A 427 -21.90 -23.03 -6.83
C ILE A 427 -21.23 -22.10 -5.83
N ALA A 428 -20.29 -22.63 -5.04
CA ALA A 428 -19.52 -21.90 -4.05
C ALA A 428 -18.35 -21.14 -4.69
N TRP A 429 -17.60 -21.86 -5.54
CA TRP A 429 -16.45 -21.39 -6.32
C TRP A 429 -16.12 -22.44 -7.41
N TYR A 430 -15.03 -22.23 -8.16
CA TYR A 430 -14.56 -23.16 -9.19
C TYR A 430 -13.22 -23.81 -8.81
N SER A 431 -12.94 -24.98 -9.35
CA SER A 431 -11.66 -25.70 -9.27
C SER A 431 -10.78 -25.38 -10.47
N ASP A 432 -9.48 -25.27 -10.23
CA ASP A 432 -8.48 -24.97 -11.27
C ASP A 432 -8.28 -26.15 -12.22
N ASN A 433 -8.58 -25.93 -13.51
CA ASN A 433 -8.38 -26.93 -14.56
C ASN A 433 -6.90 -27.26 -14.78
N ASN A 434 -6.00 -26.31 -14.49
CA ASN A 434 -4.54 -26.52 -14.58
C ASN A 434 -3.97 -27.28 -13.38
N LYS A 435 -4.80 -27.58 -12.37
CA LYS A 435 -4.44 -28.36 -11.19
C LYS A 435 -3.26 -27.78 -10.40
N SER A 436 -3.17 -26.45 -10.29
CA SER A 436 -1.99 -25.74 -9.76
C SER A 436 -1.71 -26.03 -8.28
N VAL A 437 -2.74 -25.98 -7.42
CA VAL A 437 -2.59 -26.21 -5.97
C VAL A 437 -3.60 -27.25 -5.50
N LYS A 438 -3.16 -28.32 -4.83
CA LYS A 438 -4.06 -29.37 -4.32
C LYS A 438 -4.79 -28.90 -3.06
N ILE A 439 -6.10 -29.08 -3.03
CA ILE A 439 -6.90 -28.94 -1.80
C ILE A 439 -7.30 -30.33 -1.33
N HIS A 440 -6.77 -30.71 -0.18
CA HIS A 440 -6.97 -31.99 0.49
C HIS A 440 -8.31 -31.99 1.23
N ARG A 441 -9.08 -33.07 1.07
CA ARG A 441 -10.33 -33.32 1.79
C ARG A 441 -10.10 -34.34 2.90
N LEU A 442 -10.53 -34.03 4.10
CA LEU A 442 -10.56 -34.94 5.24
C LEU A 442 -11.96 -35.01 5.84
N PHE A 443 -12.34 -36.17 6.36
CA PHE A 443 -13.62 -36.41 7.01
C PHE A 443 -13.41 -36.87 8.45
N ASN A 444 -14.14 -36.29 9.41
CA ASN A 444 -14.10 -36.73 10.80
C ASN A 444 -15.39 -37.46 11.19
N PRO A 445 -15.38 -38.81 11.24
CA PRO A 445 -16.56 -39.58 11.67
C PRO A 445 -16.88 -39.41 13.16
N GLY A 446 -15.96 -38.87 13.97
CA GLY A 446 -16.17 -38.66 15.40
C GLY A 446 -16.96 -37.39 15.75
N LEU A 447 -17.17 -36.48 14.78
CA LEU A 447 -18.01 -35.31 14.98
C LEU A 447 -19.48 -35.64 14.71
N ARG A 448 -20.40 -35.00 15.45
CA ARG A 448 -21.85 -35.22 15.31
C ARG A 448 -22.35 -35.02 13.88
N SER A 449 -21.75 -34.10 13.13
CA SER A 449 -22.10 -33.84 11.74
C SER A 449 -21.36 -34.73 10.73
N GLY A 450 -20.27 -35.38 11.14
CA GLY A 450 -19.31 -35.95 10.19
C GLY A 450 -18.59 -34.86 9.39
N SER A 451 -18.11 -33.80 10.06
CA SER A 451 -17.62 -32.60 9.37
C SER A 451 -16.42 -32.89 8.47
N HIS A 452 -16.34 -32.12 7.38
CA HIS A 452 -15.25 -32.18 6.42
C HIS A 452 -14.29 -31.00 6.61
N HIS A 453 -12.99 -31.25 6.43
CA HIS A 453 -11.95 -30.24 6.45
C HIS A 453 -11.27 -30.15 5.09
N TYR A 454 -11.01 -28.93 4.65
CA TYR A 454 -10.39 -28.65 3.36
C TYR A 454 -9.15 -27.79 3.55
N THR A 455 -8.02 -28.25 3.05
CA THR A 455 -6.73 -27.56 3.25
C THR A 455 -5.74 -27.77 2.12
N LYS A 456 -4.90 -26.76 1.88
CA LYS A 456 -3.70 -26.88 1.03
C LYS A 456 -2.47 -27.32 1.82
N ASP A 457 -2.54 -27.31 3.16
CA ASP A 457 -1.40 -27.57 4.01
C ASP A 457 -1.26 -29.08 4.29
N GLN A 458 -0.23 -29.67 3.69
CA GLN A 458 0.10 -31.08 3.88
C GLN A 458 0.45 -31.41 5.35
N ASN A 459 1.01 -30.46 6.10
CA ASN A 459 1.27 -30.65 7.52
C ASN A 459 -0.03 -30.74 8.32
N GLU A 460 -1.01 -29.89 8.02
CA GLU A 460 -2.35 -29.95 8.62
C GLU A 460 -3.02 -31.31 8.34
N VAL A 461 -2.93 -31.82 7.10
CA VAL A 461 -3.38 -33.18 6.76
C VAL A 461 -2.73 -34.23 7.67
N ASN A 462 -1.41 -34.19 7.80
CA ASN A 462 -0.65 -35.16 8.59
C ASN A 462 -1.06 -35.13 10.07
N VAL A 463 -1.18 -33.93 10.64
CA VAL A 463 -1.62 -33.76 12.03
C VAL A 463 -3.06 -34.26 12.23
N LEU A 464 -3.99 -33.89 11.35
CA LEU A 464 -5.40 -34.30 11.48
C LEU A 464 -5.58 -35.82 11.40
N ARG A 465 -4.79 -36.51 10.56
CA ARG A 465 -4.79 -37.98 10.48
C ARG A 465 -4.41 -38.66 11.80
N THR A 466 -3.51 -38.06 12.58
CA THR A 466 -3.19 -38.56 13.93
C THR A 466 -4.31 -38.33 14.94
N ARG A 467 -5.28 -37.48 14.60
CA ARG A 467 -6.40 -37.05 15.46
C ARG A 467 -7.75 -37.60 14.99
N GLY A 468 -7.74 -38.75 14.29
CA GLY A 468 -8.95 -39.48 13.90
C GLY A 468 -9.63 -38.98 12.62
N TRP A 469 -9.05 -38.01 11.91
CA TRP A 469 -9.56 -37.59 10.60
C TRP A 469 -9.14 -38.60 9.52
N LYS A 470 -10.09 -38.99 8.68
CA LYS A 470 -9.88 -39.83 7.51
C LYS A 470 -9.52 -38.96 6.32
N TYR A 471 -8.37 -39.22 5.71
CA TYR A 471 -7.98 -38.54 4.46
C TYR A 471 -8.74 -39.14 3.28
N GLU A 472 -9.45 -38.31 2.53
CA GLU A 472 -10.32 -38.74 1.42
C GLU A 472 -9.73 -38.39 0.04
N GLY A 473 -8.51 -37.85 0.00
CA GLY A 473 -7.84 -37.47 -1.24
C GLY A 473 -7.93 -35.98 -1.55
N ILE A 474 -7.82 -35.66 -2.84
CA ILE A 474 -7.89 -34.30 -3.36
C ILE A 474 -9.37 -33.97 -3.58
N GLY A 475 -9.90 -32.97 -2.88
CA GLY A 475 -11.26 -32.47 -3.11
C GLY A 475 -11.36 -31.66 -4.39
N TRP A 476 -10.41 -30.75 -4.63
CA TRP A 476 -10.31 -29.92 -5.84
C TRP A 476 -8.93 -29.25 -5.94
N TYR A 477 -8.77 -28.37 -6.93
CA TYR A 477 -7.55 -27.59 -7.13
C TYR A 477 -7.79 -26.09 -7.02
N ALA A 478 -6.86 -25.39 -6.37
CA ALA A 478 -6.80 -23.95 -6.23
C ALA A 478 -5.71 -23.34 -7.11
N LYS A 479 -5.60 -22.01 -7.11
CA LYS A 479 -4.70 -21.21 -7.96
C LYS A 479 -3.61 -20.48 -7.19
#